data_AF-A0A1Q7WV91-F1
#
_entry.id   AF-A0A1Q7WV91-F1
#
_cell.length_a   1.000
_cell.length_b   1.000
_cell.length_c   1.000
_cell.angle_alpha   90.00
_cell.angle_beta   90.00
_cell.angle_gamma   90.00
#
_symmetry.space_group_name_H-M   'P 1'
#
loop_
_entity.id
_entity.type
_entity.pdbx_description
1 polymer ?
#
loop_
_entity_poly.entity_id
_entity_poly.type
_entity_poly.pdbx_seq_one_letter_code
_entity_poly.pdbx_strand_id
1 'polypeptide(L)'
;MAKEQRVFPKELKLEAVRLAQTSGKSMTQIARDLGISESAWHSWRKPCAESGEQAFPGKGHQTELEEENRRLRRENDILKQEREVVKKAVRLFAQGHP
;
A
#
# COMPACT_ATOMS: atom_id res chain seq x y z
N MET A 1 -6.08 -23.16 15.47
CA MET A 1 -5.95 -23.68 14.08
C MET A 1 -5.92 -22.48 13.13
N ALA A 2 -4.91 -22.37 12.27
CA ALA A 2 -4.80 -21.26 11.33
C ALA A 2 -5.96 -21.35 10.32
N LYS A 3 -6.84 -20.34 10.30
CA LYS A 3 -7.95 -20.28 9.36
C LYS A 3 -7.36 -20.02 7.96
N GLU A 4 -7.51 -21.00 7.08
CA GLU A 4 -7.02 -20.91 5.70
C GLU A 4 -7.63 -19.69 5.01
N GLN A 5 -6.80 -18.69 4.72
CA GLN A 5 -7.26 -17.46 4.08
C GLN A 5 -7.47 -17.74 2.60
N ARG A 6 -8.73 -17.87 2.19
CA ARG A 6 -9.08 -17.93 0.76
C ARG A 6 -8.54 -16.69 0.05
N VAL A 7 -7.68 -16.91 -0.93
CA VAL A 7 -7.14 -15.86 -1.79
C VAL A 7 -8.08 -15.70 -2.97
N PHE A 8 -8.59 -14.48 -3.14
CA PHE A 8 -9.46 -14.12 -4.26
C PHE A 8 -8.68 -13.29 -5.28
N PRO A 9 -8.91 -13.52 -6.59
CA PRO A 9 -8.24 -12.78 -7.65
C PRO A 9 -8.65 -11.30 -7.63
N LYS A 10 -7.81 -10.45 -8.24
CA LYS A 10 -8.04 -9.00 -8.28
C LYS A 10 -9.32 -8.66 -9.03
N GLU A 11 -9.58 -9.33 -10.16
CA GLU A 11 -10.77 -9.03 -10.99
C GLU A 11 -12.06 -9.23 -10.19
N LEU A 12 -12.15 -10.32 -9.41
CA LEU A 12 -13.34 -10.62 -8.61
C LEU A 12 -13.60 -9.56 -7.53
N LYS A 13 -12.54 -9.03 -6.92
CA LYS A 13 -12.67 -7.94 -5.93
C LYS A 13 -13.16 -6.64 -6.59
N LEU A 14 -12.63 -6.32 -7.78
CA LEU A 14 -13.03 -5.14 -8.54
C LEU A 14 -14.47 -5.24 -9.05
N GLU A 15 -14.88 -6.40 -9.55
CA GLU A 15 -16.24 -6.64 -10.02
C GLU A 15 -17.24 -6.50 -8.86
N ALA A 16 -16.89 -7.04 -7.69
CA ALA A 16 -17.71 -6.93 -6.50
C ALA A 16 -17.94 -5.46 -6.12
N VAL A 17 -16.89 -4.64 -6.16
CA VAL A 17 -16.96 -3.19 -5.92
C VAL A 17 -17.82 -2.50 -6.97
N ARG A 18 -17.60 -2.81 -8.26
CA ARG A 18 -18.37 -2.24 -9.36
C ARG A 18 -19.86 -2.51 -9.16
N LEU A 19 -20.23 -3.75 -8.85
CA LEU A 19 -21.61 -4.13 -8.54
C LEU A 19 -22.16 -3.34 -7.35
N ALA A 20 -21.39 -3.15 -6.29
CA ALA A 20 -21.83 -2.36 -5.13
C ALA A 20 -22.13 -0.90 -5.46
N GLN A 21 -21.41 -0.31 -6.42
CA GLN A 21 -21.62 1.08 -6.83
C GLN A 21 -22.73 1.22 -7.88
N THR A 22 -22.86 0.27 -8.82
CA THR A 22 -23.77 0.42 -9.97
C THR A 22 -25.12 -0.25 -9.79
N SER A 23 -25.20 -1.34 -9.02
CA SER A 23 -26.40 -2.21 -9.01
C SER A 23 -27.41 -1.89 -7.92
N GLY A 24 -27.06 -1.07 -6.92
CA GLY A 24 -27.94 -0.76 -5.78
C GLY A 24 -28.29 -1.98 -4.90
N LYS A 25 -27.68 -3.15 -5.16
CA LYS A 25 -27.91 -4.39 -4.42
C LYS A 25 -27.30 -4.30 -3.02
N SER A 26 -27.93 -4.99 -2.07
CA SER A 26 -27.39 -5.08 -0.71
C SER A 26 -26.08 -5.88 -0.68
N MET A 27 -25.25 -5.59 0.32
CA MET A 27 -23.94 -6.25 0.49
C MET A 27 -24.05 -7.77 0.58
N THR A 28 -25.06 -8.28 1.31
CA THR A 28 -25.35 -9.72 1.42
C THR A 28 -25.72 -10.34 0.08
N GLN A 29 -26.47 -9.61 -0.75
CA GLN A 29 -26.85 -10.09 -2.08
C GLN A 29 -25.62 -10.20 -2.99
N ILE A 30 -24.76 -9.17 -3.00
CA ILE A 30 -23.53 -9.17 -3.81
C ILE A 30 -22.58 -10.28 -3.34
N ALA A 31 -22.42 -10.46 -2.02
CA ALA A 31 -21.58 -11.51 -1.47
C ALA A 31 -22.09 -12.91 -1.88
N ARG A 32 -23.41 -13.11 -1.86
CA ARG A 32 -24.05 -14.36 -2.30
C ARG A 32 -23.91 -14.58 -3.80
N ASP A 33 -24.16 -13.56 -4.61
CA ASP A 33 -24.06 -13.61 -6.08
C ASP A 33 -22.61 -13.97 -6.52
N LEU A 34 -21.61 -13.53 -5.77
CA LEU A 34 -20.18 -13.79 -6.04
C LEU A 34 -19.61 -15.00 -5.29
N GLY A 35 -20.42 -15.69 -4.48
CA GLY A 35 -19.97 -16.85 -3.70
C GLY A 35 -18.90 -16.53 -2.64
N ILE A 36 -18.83 -15.29 -2.16
CA ILE A 36 -17.86 -14.84 -1.15
C ILE A 36 -18.53 -14.72 0.24
N SER A 37 -17.73 -14.90 1.29
CA SER A 37 -18.20 -14.65 2.65
C SER A 37 -18.39 -13.15 2.91
N GLU A 38 -19.40 -12.76 3.69
CA GLU A 38 -19.62 -11.37 4.10
C GLU A 38 -18.41 -10.75 4.80
N SER A 39 -17.66 -11.54 5.57
CA SER A 39 -16.41 -11.09 6.21
C SER A 39 -15.33 -10.68 5.21
N ALA A 40 -15.20 -11.42 4.10
CA ALA A 40 -14.25 -11.08 3.04
C ALA A 40 -14.67 -9.78 2.34
N TRP A 41 -15.98 -9.64 2.07
CA TRP A 41 -16.54 -8.42 1.50
C TRP A 41 -16.30 -7.18 2.39
N HIS A 42 -16.53 -7.30 3.70
CA HIS A 42 -16.21 -6.22 4.66
C HIS A 42 -14.74 -5.82 4.65
N SER A 43 -13.82 -6.79 4.51
CA SER A 43 -12.38 -6.52 4.44
C SER A 43 -11.97 -5.74 3.18
N TRP A 44 -12.75 -5.84 2.10
CA TRP A 44 -12.48 -5.17 0.83
C TRP A 44 -13.06 -3.76 0.76
N ARG A 45 -14.11 -3.49 1.55
CA ARG A 45 -14.78 -2.19 1.56
C ARG A 45 -13.88 -1.04 1.98
N LYS A 46 -13.10 -1.22 3.05
CA LYS A 46 -12.21 -0.16 3.59
C LYS A 46 -11.13 0.24 2.57
N PRO A 47 -10.28 -0.70 2.10
CA PRO A 47 -9.27 -0.38 1.10
C PRO A 47 -9.86 0.19 -0.18
N CYS A 48 -11.03 -0.29 -0.60
CA CYS A 48 -11.64 0.17 -1.83
C CYS A 48 -12.24 1.57 -1.73
N ALA A 49 -12.78 1.96 -0.57
CA ALA A 49 -13.24 3.33 -0.34
C ALA A 49 -12.08 4.34 -0.34
N GLU A 50 -10.89 3.93 0.12
CA GLU A 50 -9.72 4.81 0.21
C GLU A 50 -8.89 4.84 -1.08
N SER A 51 -8.80 3.72 -1.81
CA SER A 51 -7.84 3.55 -2.91
C SER A 51 -8.44 2.99 -4.20
N GLY A 52 -9.76 2.74 -4.27
CA GLY A 52 -10.45 2.33 -5.49
C GLY A 52 -9.83 1.09 -6.15
N GLU A 53 -9.44 1.22 -7.42
CA GLU A 53 -8.80 0.13 -8.19
C GLU A 53 -7.38 -0.22 -7.71
N GLN A 54 -6.70 0.71 -7.03
CA GLN A 54 -5.38 0.50 -6.45
C GLN A 54 -5.45 -0.22 -5.10
N ALA A 55 -6.65 -0.45 -4.55
CA ALA A 55 -6.87 -1.12 -3.27
C ALA A 55 -6.42 -2.59 -3.25
N PHE A 56 -6.24 -3.20 -4.42
CA PHE A 56 -5.90 -4.61 -4.56
C PHE A 56 -4.68 -4.81 -5.47
N PRO A 57 -3.48 -4.38 -5.05
CA PRO A 57 -2.29 -4.54 -5.89
C PRO A 57 -1.84 -6.02 -6.01
N GLY A 58 -2.39 -6.93 -5.20
CA GLY A 58 -2.02 -8.35 -5.18
C GLY A 58 -0.85 -8.61 -4.24
N LYS A 59 -0.59 -9.88 -3.91
CA LYS A 59 0.55 -10.24 -3.03
C LYS A 59 1.85 -9.95 -3.78
N GLY A 60 2.59 -8.92 -3.36
CA GLY A 60 3.93 -8.60 -3.85
C GLY A 60 4.06 -7.31 -4.68
N HIS A 61 2.95 -6.66 -5.05
CA HIS A 61 3.03 -5.30 -5.59
C HIS A 61 2.87 -4.31 -4.44
N GLN A 62 3.96 -3.69 -4.03
CA GLN A 62 3.88 -2.41 -3.32
C GLN A 62 3.20 -1.42 -4.26
N THR A 63 2.34 -0.56 -3.71
CA THR A 63 1.79 0.53 -4.54
C THR A 63 2.95 1.37 -5.08
N GLU A 64 2.80 1.97 -6.26
CA GLU A 64 3.85 2.84 -6.85
C GLU A 64 4.30 3.91 -5.84
N LEU A 65 3.34 4.42 -5.05
CA LEU A 65 3.57 5.35 -3.97
C LEU A 65 4.49 4.79 -2.87
N GLU A 66 4.32 3.54 -2.47
CA GLU A 66 5.17 2.88 -1.47
C GLU A 66 6.58 2.61 -1.98
N GLU A 67 6.71 2.24 -3.25
CA GLU A 67 8.01 2.06 -3.91
C GLU A 67 8.76 3.40 -4.01
N GLU A 68 8.07 4.46 -4.41
CA GLU A 68 8.62 5.80 -4.47
C GLU A 68 8.99 6.31 -3.06
N ASN A 69 8.16 6.07 -2.05
CA ASN A 69 8.48 6.40 -0.66
C ASN A 69 9.75 5.69 -0.19
N ARG A 70 9.90 4.40 -0.54
CA ARG A 70 11.09 3.61 -0.21
C ARG A 70 12.34 4.15 -0.92
N ARG A 71 12.23 4.52 -2.20
CA ARG A 71 13.31 5.14 -2.97
C ARG A 71 13.73 6.47 -2.33
N LEU A 72 12.76 7.35 -2.06
CA LEU A 72 12.99 8.66 -1.46
C LEU A 72 13.63 8.54 -0.07
N ARG A 73 13.21 7.56 0.75
CA ARG A 73 13.84 7.30 2.06
C ARG A 73 15.30 6.92 1.93
N ARG A 74 15.64 6.03 1.00
CA ARG A 74 17.04 5.63 0.74
C ARG A 74 17.88 6.83 0.28
N GLU A 75 17.35 7.62 -0.64
CA GLU A 75 18.05 8.81 -1.15
C GLU A 75 18.25 9.84 -0.03
N ASN A 76 17.24 10.07 0.80
CA ASN A 76 17.34 10.98 1.95
C ASN A 76 18.39 10.53 2.96
N ASP A 77 18.50 9.23 3.22
CA ASP A 77 19.50 8.68 4.14
C ASP A 77 20.92 8.85 3.59
N ILE A 78 21.13 8.60 2.29
CA ILE A 78 22.42 8.85 1.62
C ILE A 78 22.80 10.33 1.72
N LEU A 79 21.87 11.24 1.36
CA LEU A 79 22.10 12.68 1.43
C LEU A 79 22.43 13.17 2.85
N LYS A 80 21.79 12.59 3.87
CA LYS A 80 22.12 12.87 5.27
C LYS A 80 23.54 12.43 5.61
N GLN A 81 23.95 11.23 5.18
CA GLN A 81 25.31 10.74 5.41
C GLN A 81 26.35 11.64 4.73
N GLU A 82 26.15 12.00 3.47
CA GLU A 82 27.03 12.91 2.74
C GLU A 82 27.16 14.27 3.43
N ARG A 83 26.02 14.84 3.86
CA ARG A 83 26.01 16.10 4.61
C ARG A 83 26.80 15.99 5.92
N GLU A 84 26.69 14.88 6.64
CA GLU A 84 27.46 14.68 7.88
C GLU A 84 28.96 14.54 7.61
N VAL A 85 29.36 13.89 6.52
CA VAL A 85 30.78 13.83 6.08
C VAL A 85 31.30 15.23 5.78
N VAL A 86 30.56 16.03 5.01
CA VAL A 86 30.95 17.42 4.68
C VAL A 86 31.05 18.27 5.95
N LYS A 87 30.08 18.18 6.87
CA LYS A 87 30.14 18.91 8.14
C LYS A 87 31.36 18.53 8.97
N LYS A 88 31.71 17.24 9.04
CA LYS A 88 32.91 16.78 9.75
C LYS A 88 34.17 17.36 9.12
N ALA A 89 34.27 17.33 7.79
CA ALA A 89 35.40 17.93 7.07
C ALA A 89 35.52 19.44 7.38
N VAL A 90 34.43 20.20 7.27
CA VAL A 90 34.42 21.65 7.59
C VAL A 90 34.88 21.91 9.03
N ARG A 91 34.44 21.11 10.00
CA ARG A 91 34.89 21.25 11.40
C ARG A 91 36.40 21.00 11.54
N LEU A 92 36.94 19.99 10.87
CA LEU A 92 38.37 19.70 10.89
C LEU A 92 39.17 20.85 10.26
N PHE A 93 38.72 21.40 9.12
CA PHE A 93 39.35 22.56 8.50
C PHE A 93 39.27 23.81 9.38
N ALA A 94 38.15 24.05 10.06
CA ALA A 94 38.00 25.17 10.99
C ALA A 94 38.83 25.04 12.27
N GLN A 95 39.17 23.82 12.70
CA GLN A 95 39.99 23.54 13.89
C GLN A 95 41.49 23.45 13.59
N GLY A 96 41.88 23.32 12.32
CA GLY A 96 43.27 23.14 11.87
C GLY A 96 44.07 24.42 11.66
N HIS A 97 43.60 25.58 12.14
CA HIS A 97 44.34 26.84 12.10
C HIS A 97 44.98 27.15 13.47
N PRO A 98 46.31 27.04 13.64
CA PRO A 98 47.05 27.97 14.49
C PRO A 98 47.07 29.39 13.87
#